data_AF-A0A511X297-F1
#
_entry.id   AF-A0A511X297-F1
#
_cell.length_a   1.000
_cell.length_b   1.000
_cell.length_c   1.000
_cell.angle_alpha   90.00
_cell.angle_beta   90.00
_cell.angle_gamma   90.00
#
_symmetry.space_group_name_H-M   'P 1'
#
loop_
_entity.id
_entity.type
_entity.pdbx_description
1 polymer ?
#
loop_
_entity_poly.entity_id
_entity_poly.type
_entity_poly.pdbx_seq_one_letter_code
_entity_poly.pdbx_strand_id
1 'polypeptide(L)'
;MFNYVKLTLGLLLLSVFLMACGNEDGPQEAANQESMSEDAANDTEGEPGLNVEISEDQTYAEDEVVLVINGEEVLGDVYNTVYVDTLRFLLQNNQETEDDAMLKQQTLQTLKTNTLIEQDAAKRGIYVTNDEVNEALSETKSQFETDEAYQEALAQLAYTEESFFQSLKLQLLKQKYVDEAVEVEAVTEAEIDEYYALLQQQSEDLPALEQVKEQISMQLEQSNIQQAFQTRVESLMAGAEIEERI
;
A
#
# COMPACT_ATOMS: atom_id res chain seq x y z
N MET A 1 18.35 3.44 -16.86
CA MET A 1 19.06 3.46 -15.56
C MET A 1 18.19 4.29 -14.63
N PHE A 2 17.19 3.65 -14.03
CA PHE A 2 16.31 4.31 -13.07
C PHE A 2 17.05 4.37 -11.73
N ASN A 3 17.29 5.57 -11.24
CA ASN A 3 17.90 5.79 -9.93
C ASN A 3 16.82 5.61 -8.86
N TYR A 4 17.11 4.77 -7.87
CA TYR A 4 16.30 4.54 -6.68
C TYR A 4 16.03 5.86 -5.94
N VAL A 5 14.82 6.40 -6.07
CA VAL A 5 14.36 7.53 -5.27
C VAL A 5 13.88 6.98 -3.93
N LYS A 6 14.67 7.21 -2.88
CA LYS A 6 14.27 6.92 -1.50
C LYS A 6 13.10 7.84 -1.14
N LEU A 7 11.93 7.24 -0.92
CA LEU A 7 10.72 7.90 -0.46
C LEU A 7 10.94 8.42 0.98
N THR A 8 11.40 9.65 1.13
CA THR A 8 11.41 10.32 2.43
C THR A 8 10.09 11.06 2.60
N LEU A 9 9.20 10.49 3.42
CA LEU A 9 7.95 11.11 3.84
C LEU A 9 8.26 12.34 4.72
N GLY A 10 8.32 13.52 4.09
CA GLY A 10 8.53 14.79 4.78
C GLY A 10 7.22 15.34 5.33
N LEU A 11 6.98 15.15 6.62
CA LEU A 11 5.88 15.77 7.35
C LEU A 11 6.12 17.29 7.46
N LEU A 12 5.52 18.07 6.57
CA LEU A 12 5.62 19.53 6.58
C LEU A 12 4.58 20.12 7.54
N LEU A 13 4.92 20.16 8.83
CA LEU A 13 4.14 20.85 9.87
C LEU A 13 4.18 22.36 9.65
N LEU A 14 3.14 22.88 9.00
CA LEU A 14 2.91 24.31 8.83
C LEU A 14 2.30 24.88 10.12
N SER A 15 3.17 25.27 11.06
CA SER A 15 2.78 25.89 12.33
C SER A 15 2.20 27.29 12.11
N VAL A 16 0.87 27.41 12.16
CA VAL A 16 0.18 28.70 12.23
C VAL A 16 0.22 29.21 13.67
N PHE A 17 1.16 30.12 13.96
CA PHE A 17 1.05 30.99 15.13
C PHE A 17 0.06 32.11 14.83
N LEU A 18 -1.15 32.03 15.40
CA LEU A 18 -2.00 33.22 15.56
C LEU A 18 -2.09 33.56 17.04
N MET A 19 -1.13 34.38 17.45
CA MET A 19 -1.18 35.16 18.68
C MET A 19 -2.16 36.31 18.44
N ALA A 20 -3.34 36.25 19.05
CA ALA A 20 -4.25 37.38 19.15
C ALA A 20 -4.51 37.69 20.64
N CYS A 21 -3.96 38.82 21.08
CA CYS A 21 -4.13 39.41 22.40
C CYS A 21 -5.62 39.65 22.75
N GLY A 22 -5.97 39.47 24.02
CA GLY A 22 -7.30 39.81 24.55
C GLY A 22 -7.39 39.86 26.08
N ASN A 23 -6.84 40.92 26.66
CA ASN A 23 -7.28 41.68 27.86
C ASN A 23 -7.49 41.03 29.26
N GLU A 24 -6.56 41.39 30.16
CA GLU A 24 -6.68 41.87 31.57
C GLU A 24 -7.91 41.47 32.44
N ASP A 25 -7.67 40.75 33.56
CA ASP A 25 -7.69 41.30 34.94
C ASP A 25 -7.56 40.22 36.05
N GLY A 26 -6.57 40.37 36.93
CA GLY A 26 -6.70 40.10 38.38
C GLY A 26 -6.02 38.85 39.00
N PRO A 27 -5.34 38.94 40.18
CA PRO A 27 -4.27 38.03 40.58
C PRO A 27 -4.55 37.17 41.84
N GLN A 28 -3.83 36.06 42.03
CA GLN A 28 -3.53 35.55 43.37
C GLN A 28 -2.21 34.76 43.42
N GLU A 29 -1.29 35.25 44.25
CA GLU A 29 -0.01 34.63 44.62
C GLU A 29 -0.20 33.31 45.39
N ALA A 30 0.71 32.35 45.19
CA ALA A 30 1.47 31.74 46.29
C ALA A 30 2.65 30.92 45.76
N ALA A 31 3.84 31.22 46.28
CA ALA A 31 5.07 30.44 46.12
C ALA A 31 4.93 29.04 46.74
N ASN A 32 5.57 28.01 46.16
CA ASN A 32 6.86 27.48 46.62
C ASN A 32 7.26 26.23 45.80
N GLN A 33 8.56 26.06 45.57
CA GLN A 33 9.16 24.89 44.94
C GLN A 33 9.16 23.69 45.90
N GLU A 34 8.77 22.50 45.43
CA GLU A 34 9.48 21.25 45.74
C GLU A 34 9.50 20.35 44.50
N SER A 35 10.68 19.77 44.29
CA SER A 35 11.07 18.86 43.22
C SER A 35 10.30 17.55 43.25
N MET A 36 9.88 17.05 42.09
CA MET A 36 9.76 15.60 41.87
C MET A 36 10.27 15.23 40.48
N SER A 37 11.37 14.48 40.53
CA SER A 37 11.92 13.51 39.57
C SER A 37 11.10 13.25 38.31
N GLU A 38 11.79 13.35 37.18
CA GLU A 38 11.46 12.72 35.91
C GLU A 38 11.12 11.24 36.11
N ASP A 39 9.91 10.87 35.72
CA ASP A 39 9.59 9.54 35.21
C ASP A 39 8.81 9.77 33.91
N ALA A 40 9.56 10.15 32.87
CA ALA A 40 9.05 10.13 31.51
C ALA A 40 9.17 8.69 31.02
N ALA A 41 8.20 7.86 31.42
CA ALA A 41 7.87 6.68 30.66
C ALA A 41 7.57 7.15 29.23
N ASN A 42 8.43 6.73 28.32
CA ASN A 42 8.32 6.94 26.89
C ASN A 42 7.02 6.30 26.41
N ASP A 43 5.95 7.10 26.37
CA ASP A 43 4.71 6.78 25.68
C ASP A 43 5.02 6.87 24.17
N THR A 44 5.65 5.83 23.65
CA THR A 44 5.51 5.52 22.24
C THR A 44 4.09 5.01 22.11
N GLU A 45 3.16 5.93 21.83
CA GLU A 45 1.87 5.58 21.27
C GLU A 45 2.16 4.82 19.97
N GLY A 46 2.28 3.50 20.08
CA GLY A 46 2.16 2.62 18.93
C GLY A 46 0.79 2.88 18.34
N GLU A 47 0.77 3.20 17.05
CA GLU A 47 -0.44 3.10 16.22
C GLU A 47 -1.22 1.87 16.68
N PRO A 48 -2.54 1.99 16.96
CA PRO A 48 -3.30 0.84 17.41
C PRO A 48 -3.16 -0.24 16.36
N GLY A 49 -2.44 -1.31 16.71
CA GLY A 49 -2.29 -2.48 15.85
C GLY A 49 -3.68 -2.87 15.39
N LEU A 50 -3.85 -2.97 14.08
CA LEU A 50 -5.12 -3.30 13.45
C LEU A 50 -5.52 -4.71 13.92
N ASN A 51 -6.24 -4.80 15.03
CA ASN A 51 -6.74 -6.06 15.55
C ASN A 51 -7.98 -6.43 14.73
N VAL A 52 -7.72 -7.00 13.56
CA VAL A 52 -8.76 -7.46 12.63
C VAL A 52 -9.31 -8.78 13.17
N GLU A 53 -10.50 -8.75 13.77
CA GLU A 53 -11.23 -9.98 14.09
C GLU A 53 -11.75 -10.58 12.78
N ILE A 54 -11.18 -11.70 12.35
CA ILE A 54 -11.63 -12.48 11.19
C ILE A 54 -12.44 -13.65 11.70
N SER A 55 -13.66 -13.81 11.20
CA SER A 55 -14.54 -14.91 11.56
C SER A 55 -14.36 -16.13 10.63
N GLU A 56 -14.73 -17.33 11.11
CA GLU A 56 -14.56 -18.58 10.34
C GLU A 56 -15.35 -18.58 9.02
N ASP A 57 -16.46 -17.84 8.93
CA ASP A 57 -17.27 -17.70 7.71
C ASP A 57 -16.66 -16.77 6.65
N GLN A 58 -15.59 -16.05 7.01
CA GLN A 58 -14.86 -15.15 6.12
C GLN A 58 -13.64 -15.83 5.46
N THR A 59 -13.31 -17.06 5.87
CA THR A 59 -12.10 -17.81 5.44
C THR A 59 -12.45 -19.19 4.91
N TYR A 60 -11.51 -19.85 4.24
CA TYR A 60 -11.64 -21.22 3.74
C TYR A 60 -10.55 -22.12 4.31
N ALA A 61 -10.74 -23.45 4.27
CA ALA A 61 -9.69 -24.37 4.68
C ALA A 61 -8.46 -24.23 3.76
N GLU A 62 -7.26 -24.40 4.33
CA GLU A 62 -6.00 -24.14 3.61
C GLU A 62 -5.88 -24.90 2.28
N ASP A 63 -6.34 -26.14 2.22
CA ASP A 63 -6.29 -27.02 1.04
C ASP A 63 -7.57 -26.99 0.18
N GLU A 64 -8.55 -26.15 0.53
CA GLU A 64 -9.78 -26.01 -0.23
C GLU A 64 -9.54 -25.20 -1.50
N VAL A 65 -10.02 -25.71 -2.64
CA VAL A 65 -9.94 -24.99 -3.92
C VAL A 65 -11.04 -23.93 -3.96
N VAL A 66 -10.65 -22.65 -3.98
CA VAL A 66 -11.58 -21.51 -3.97
C VAL A 66 -11.81 -20.88 -5.35
N LEU A 67 -10.82 -20.97 -6.23
CA LEU A 67 -10.90 -20.51 -7.63
C LEU A 67 -10.16 -21.48 -8.53
N VAL A 68 -10.59 -21.55 -9.80
CA VAL A 68 -9.81 -22.15 -10.88
C VAL A 68 -9.70 -21.12 -12.00
N ILE A 69 -8.47 -20.79 -12.40
CA ILE A 69 -8.20 -19.80 -13.45
C ILE A 69 -7.31 -20.43 -14.51
N ASN A 70 -7.82 -20.55 -15.74
CA ASN A 70 -7.13 -21.22 -16.85
C ASN A 70 -6.64 -22.64 -16.52
N GLY A 71 -7.38 -23.35 -15.64
CA GLY A 71 -7.05 -24.69 -15.17
C GLY A 71 -6.08 -24.75 -13.99
N GLU A 72 -5.62 -23.62 -13.46
CA GLU A 72 -4.80 -23.53 -12.25
C GLU A 72 -5.70 -23.30 -11.03
N GLU A 73 -5.54 -24.13 -10.00
CA GLU A 73 -6.28 -24.05 -8.74
C GLU A 73 -5.66 -22.99 -7.83
N VAL A 74 -6.51 -22.18 -7.21
CA VAL A 74 -6.14 -21.25 -6.13
C VAL A 74 -6.77 -21.77 -4.85
N LEU A 75 -5.94 -21.92 -3.83
CA LEU A 75 -6.31 -22.54 -2.55
C LEU A 75 -6.77 -21.51 -1.51
N GLY A 76 -7.40 -22.02 -0.44
CA GLY A 76 -7.96 -21.21 0.63
C GLY A 76 -6.92 -20.44 1.43
N ASP A 77 -5.70 -20.97 1.59
CA ASP A 77 -4.59 -20.26 2.25
C ASP A 77 -4.23 -18.93 1.57
N VAL A 78 -4.16 -18.92 0.22
CA VAL A 78 -3.93 -17.73 -0.59
C VAL A 78 -5.10 -16.77 -0.47
N TYR A 79 -6.34 -17.26 -0.54
CA TYR A 79 -7.51 -16.42 -0.34
C TYR A 79 -7.51 -15.76 1.03
N ASN A 80 -7.27 -16.52 2.10
CA ASN A 80 -7.28 -16.00 3.46
C ASN A 80 -6.25 -14.88 3.64
N THR A 81 -5.05 -15.05 3.06
CA THR A 81 -4.01 -14.01 3.05
C THR A 81 -4.48 -12.75 2.33
N VAL A 82 -5.03 -12.89 1.12
CA VAL A 82 -5.53 -11.76 0.32
C VAL A 82 -6.73 -11.09 0.98
N TYR A 83 -7.57 -11.84 1.70
CA TYR A 83 -8.70 -11.31 2.45
C TYR A 83 -8.24 -10.33 3.54
N VAL A 84 -7.29 -10.77 4.36
CA VAL A 84 -6.71 -9.92 5.42
C VAL A 84 -6.07 -8.67 4.82
N ASP A 85 -5.34 -8.83 3.71
CA ASP A 85 -4.69 -7.70 3.04
C ASP A 85 -5.70 -6.70 2.48
N THR A 86 -6.82 -7.19 1.94
CA THR A 86 -7.91 -6.35 1.44
C THR A 86 -8.56 -5.57 2.58
N LEU A 87 -8.90 -6.24 3.68
CA LEU A 87 -9.50 -5.61 4.86
C LEU A 87 -8.58 -4.56 5.47
N ARG A 88 -7.29 -4.87 5.61
CA ARG A 88 -6.29 -3.92 6.12
C ARG A 88 -6.17 -2.70 5.22
N PHE A 89 -6.13 -2.90 3.91
CA PHE A 89 -6.09 -1.80 2.94
C PHE A 89 -7.30 -0.88 3.11
N LEU A 90 -8.52 -1.43 3.23
CA LEU A 90 -9.73 -0.63 3.43
C LEU A 90 -9.66 0.19 4.73
N LEU A 91 -9.29 -0.45 5.83
CA LEU A 91 -9.20 0.22 7.14
C LEU A 91 -8.14 1.32 7.17
N GLN A 92 -6.98 1.11 6.53
CA GLN A 92 -5.93 2.13 6.38
C GLN A 92 -6.39 3.35 5.56
N ASN A 93 -7.33 3.15 4.64
CA ASN A 93 -7.93 4.23 3.84
C ASN A 93 -9.20 4.82 4.50
N ASN A 94 -9.42 4.53 5.80
CA ASN A 94 -10.62 4.93 6.55
C ASN A 94 -11.93 4.47 5.89
N GLN A 95 -11.87 3.36 5.15
CA GLN A 95 -13.03 2.72 4.54
C GLN A 95 -13.44 1.54 5.42
N GLU A 96 -14.21 1.80 6.47
CA GLU A 96 -14.81 0.71 7.23
C GLU A 96 -15.91 0.05 6.40
N THR A 97 -15.94 -1.28 6.38
CA THR A 97 -17.04 -2.04 5.79
C THR A 97 -17.42 -3.19 6.71
N GLU A 98 -18.70 -3.22 7.08
CA GLU A 98 -19.34 -4.38 7.72
C GLU A 98 -20.00 -5.28 6.65
N ASP A 99 -19.79 -4.98 5.36
CA ASP A 99 -20.36 -5.74 4.23
C ASP A 99 -19.38 -6.81 3.78
N ASP A 100 -19.50 -7.98 4.40
CA ASP A 100 -18.72 -9.19 4.07
C ASP A 100 -18.81 -9.54 2.58
N ALA A 101 -19.95 -9.28 1.92
CA ALA A 101 -20.10 -9.58 0.50
C ALA A 101 -19.26 -8.63 -0.37
N MET A 102 -19.20 -7.34 -0.03
CA MET A 102 -18.33 -6.39 -0.70
C MET A 102 -16.86 -6.76 -0.51
N LEU A 103 -16.46 -7.11 0.72
CA LEU A 103 -15.09 -7.50 1.03
C LEU A 103 -14.69 -8.78 0.28
N LYS A 104 -15.54 -9.82 0.32
CA LYS A 104 -15.34 -11.06 -0.47
C LYS A 104 -15.20 -10.77 -1.96
N GLN A 105 -16.02 -9.86 -2.52
CA GLN A 105 -15.91 -9.48 -3.93
C GLN A 105 -14.57 -8.80 -4.24
N GLN A 106 -14.09 -7.90 -3.39
CA GLN A 106 -12.80 -7.25 -3.58
C GLN A 106 -11.63 -8.24 -3.43
N THR A 107 -11.70 -9.15 -2.46
CA THR A 107 -10.72 -10.23 -2.30
C THR A 107 -10.66 -11.11 -3.55
N LEU A 108 -11.81 -11.53 -4.07
CA LEU A 108 -11.90 -12.31 -5.30
C LEU A 108 -11.33 -11.55 -6.51
N GLN A 109 -11.59 -10.25 -6.62
CA GLN A 109 -11.05 -9.42 -7.69
C GLN A 109 -9.52 -9.32 -7.62
N THR A 110 -8.97 -9.10 -6.42
CA THR A 110 -7.52 -9.06 -6.18
C THR A 110 -6.89 -10.41 -6.49
N LEU A 111 -7.51 -11.51 -6.05
CA LEU A 111 -7.01 -12.86 -6.27
C LEU A 111 -6.94 -13.20 -7.76
N LYS A 112 -8.04 -12.96 -8.50
CA LYS A 112 -8.06 -13.14 -9.96
C LYS A 112 -6.99 -12.31 -10.66
N THR A 113 -6.84 -11.05 -10.25
CA THR A 113 -5.83 -10.15 -10.83
C THR A 113 -4.42 -10.69 -10.61
N ASN A 114 -4.07 -11.05 -9.37
CA ASN A 114 -2.76 -11.60 -9.03
C ASN A 114 -2.46 -12.88 -9.83
N THR A 115 -3.39 -13.84 -9.85
CA THR A 115 -3.21 -15.12 -10.58
C THR A 115 -3.04 -14.88 -12.08
N LEU A 116 -3.82 -14.00 -12.69
CA LEU A 116 -3.71 -13.71 -14.12
C LEU A 116 -2.38 -13.03 -14.47
N ILE A 117 -1.89 -12.13 -13.61
CA ILE A 117 -0.59 -11.49 -13.77
C ILE A 117 0.54 -12.53 -13.63
N GLU A 118 0.47 -13.42 -12.65
CA GLU A 118 1.44 -14.51 -12.47
C GLU A 118 1.49 -15.42 -13.70
N GLN A 119 0.34 -15.84 -14.21
CA GLN A 119 0.24 -16.67 -15.41
C GLN A 119 0.80 -15.98 -16.64
N ASP A 120 0.53 -14.68 -16.82
CA ASP A 120 1.05 -13.92 -17.95
C ASP A 120 2.55 -13.65 -17.83
N ALA A 121 3.03 -13.33 -16.63
CA ALA A 121 4.46 -13.20 -16.33
C ALA A 121 5.21 -14.49 -16.68
N ALA A 122 4.68 -15.65 -16.25
CA ALA A 122 5.25 -16.95 -16.56
C ALA A 122 5.28 -17.25 -18.06
N LYS A 123 4.24 -16.88 -18.82
CA LYS A 123 4.21 -17.01 -20.29
C LYS A 123 5.27 -16.12 -20.97
N ARG A 124 5.60 -14.98 -20.38
CA ARG A 124 6.60 -14.02 -20.88
C ARG A 124 8.02 -14.29 -20.39
N GLY A 125 8.20 -15.27 -19.50
CA GLY A 125 9.51 -15.60 -18.92
C GLY A 125 9.97 -14.62 -17.82
N ILE A 126 9.04 -13.88 -17.23
CA ILE A 126 9.32 -12.96 -16.12
C ILE A 126 9.17 -13.75 -14.82
N TYR A 127 10.27 -13.86 -14.06
CA TYR A 127 10.31 -14.63 -12.84
C TYR A 127 11.03 -13.87 -11.72
N VAL A 128 10.67 -14.19 -10.48
CA VAL A 128 11.39 -13.77 -9.27
C VAL A 128 12.03 -15.00 -8.67
N THR A 129 13.33 -14.92 -8.46
CA THR A 129 14.13 -15.97 -7.83
C THR A 129 14.04 -15.88 -6.31
N ASN A 130 14.25 -16.99 -5.60
CA ASN A 130 14.27 -16.97 -4.15
C ASN A 130 15.37 -16.06 -3.59
N ASP A 131 16.49 -15.90 -4.30
CA ASP A 131 17.59 -15.02 -3.88
C ASP A 131 17.14 -13.56 -3.85
N GLU A 132 16.35 -13.12 -4.84
CA GLU A 132 15.77 -11.77 -4.88
C GLU A 132 14.77 -11.53 -3.74
N VAL A 133 13.94 -12.55 -3.43
CA VAL A 133 13.01 -12.46 -2.29
C VAL A 133 13.78 -12.42 -0.97
N ASN A 134 14.84 -13.23 -0.82
CA ASN A 134 15.67 -13.25 0.37
C ASN A 134 16.41 -11.92 0.57
N GLU A 135 16.87 -11.28 -0.51
CA GLU A 135 17.46 -9.94 -0.46
C GLU A 135 16.43 -8.92 0.05
N ALA A 136 15.24 -8.87 -0.56
CA ALA A 136 14.15 -7.99 -0.12
C ALA A 136 13.74 -8.25 1.33
N LEU A 137 13.63 -9.52 1.73
CA LEU A 137 13.34 -9.91 3.11
C LEU A 137 14.42 -9.44 4.09
N SER A 138 15.69 -9.59 3.72
CA SER A 138 16.81 -9.11 4.53
C SER A 138 16.80 -7.58 4.65
N GLU A 139 16.48 -6.87 3.59
CA GLU A 139 16.32 -5.40 3.62
C GLU A 139 15.16 -5.00 4.51
N THR A 140 14.01 -5.68 4.44
CA THR A 140 12.88 -5.45 5.35
C THR A 140 13.29 -5.67 6.80
N LYS A 141 13.92 -6.81 7.12
CA LYS A 141 14.39 -7.11 8.50
C LYS A 141 15.36 -6.06 9.03
N SER A 142 16.21 -5.51 8.17
CA SER A 142 17.19 -4.47 8.55
C SER A 142 16.57 -3.14 9.01
N GLN A 143 15.27 -2.94 8.75
CA GLN A 143 14.53 -1.76 9.22
C GLN A 143 14.12 -1.88 10.69
N PHE A 144 14.23 -3.07 11.29
CA PHE A 144 13.88 -3.32 12.68
C PHE A 144 15.15 -3.39 13.55
N GLU A 145 15.07 -2.86 14.77
CA GLU A 145 16.19 -2.90 15.70
C GLU A 145 16.52 -4.32 16.18
N THR A 146 15.51 -5.20 16.27
CA THR A 146 15.63 -6.58 16.73
C THR A 146 14.76 -7.53 15.91
N ASP A 147 15.11 -8.83 15.95
CA ASP A 147 14.29 -9.88 15.33
C ASP A 147 12.92 -9.98 16.02
N GLU A 148 12.86 -9.77 17.33
CA GLU A 148 11.60 -9.75 18.07
C GLU A 148 10.65 -8.65 17.60
N ALA A 149 11.17 -7.43 17.34
CA ALA A 149 10.36 -6.33 16.81
C ALA A 149 9.84 -6.63 15.39
N TYR A 150 10.65 -7.31 14.57
CA TYR A 150 10.23 -7.77 13.25
C TYR A 150 9.12 -8.84 13.34
N GLN A 151 9.29 -9.85 14.21
CA GLN A 151 8.28 -10.89 14.40
C GLN A 151 6.98 -10.33 14.98
N GLU A 152 7.06 -9.34 15.88
CA GLU A 152 5.89 -8.63 16.39
C GLU A 152 5.17 -7.86 15.27
N ALA A 153 5.91 -7.18 14.40
CA ALA A 153 5.33 -6.49 13.26
C ALA A 153 4.65 -7.44 12.26
N LEU A 154 5.26 -8.60 11.98
CA LEU A 154 4.60 -9.64 11.17
C LEU A 154 3.29 -10.10 11.82
N ALA A 155 3.30 -10.38 13.12
CA ALA A 155 2.12 -10.82 13.85
C ALA A 155 1.00 -9.75 13.85
N GLN A 156 1.35 -8.48 14.04
CA GLN A 156 0.41 -7.36 13.93
C GLN A 156 -0.19 -7.22 12.52
N LEU A 157 0.57 -7.60 11.49
CA LEU A 157 0.11 -7.67 10.11
C LEU A 157 -0.55 -9.01 9.78
N ALA A 158 -0.71 -9.92 10.75
CA ALA A 158 -1.23 -11.27 10.57
C ALA A 158 -0.48 -12.09 9.50
N TYR A 159 0.83 -11.87 9.38
CA TYR A 159 1.73 -12.66 8.56
C TYR A 159 2.54 -13.65 9.41
N THR A 160 2.76 -14.84 8.86
CA THR A 160 3.92 -15.68 9.18
C THR A 160 5.10 -15.30 8.28
N GLU A 161 6.32 -15.68 8.66
CA GLU A 161 7.52 -15.52 7.81
C GLU A 161 7.30 -16.09 6.39
N GLU A 162 6.68 -17.27 6.29
CA GLU A 162 6.40 -17.94 5.02
C GLU A 162 5.39 -17.16 4.16
N SER A 163 4.27 -16.74 4.75
CA SER A 163 3.26 -15.95 4.04
C SER A 163 3.81 -14.58 3.61
N PHE A 164 4.65 -13.95 4.43
CA PHE A 164 5.32 -12.70 4.09
C PHE A 164 6.32 -12.88 2.95
N PHE A 165 7.07 -13.99 2.95
CA PHE A 165 7.96 -14.34 1.84
C PHE A 165 7.19 -14.49 0.52
N GLN A 166 6.04 -15.16 0.51
CA GLN A 166 5.20 -15.26 -0.69
C GLN A 166 4.64 -13.90 -1.12
N SER A 167 4.22 -13.07 -0.17
CA SER A 167 3.75 -11.70 -0.44
C SER A 167 4.85 -10.85 -1.10
N LEU A 168 6.08 -10.89 -0.57
CA LEU A 168 7.25 -10.23 -1.17
C LEU A 168 7.53 -10.74 -2.59
N LYS A 169 7.47 -12.06 -2.80
CA LYS A 169 7.66 -12.66 -4.13
C LYS A 169 6.65 -12.14 -5.14
N LEU A 170 5.38 -12.09 -4.76
CA LEU A 170 4.30 -11.56 -5.60
C LEU A 170 4.48 -10.06 -5.86
N GLN A 171 4.87 -9.28 -4.85
CA GLN A 171 5.16 -7.85 -5.01
C GLN A 171 6.29 -7.59 -6.01
N LEU A 172 7.42 -8.29 -5.85
CA LEU A 172 8.55 -8.19 -6.77
C LEU A 172 8.17 -8.63 -8.18
N LEU A 173 7.35 -9.66 -8.32
CA LEU A 173 6.89 -10.14 -9.62
C LEU A 173 6.03 -9.09 -10.31
N LYS A 174 5.08 -8.49 -9.59
CA LYS A 174 4.23 -7.41 -10.12
C LYS A 174 5.06 -6.20 -10.54
N GLN A 175 6.08 -5.84 -9.76
CA GLN A 175 6.96 -4.75 -10.13
C GLN A 175 7.72 -5.04 -11.44
N LYS A 176 8.38 -6.20 -11.53
CA LYS A 176 9.02 -6.62 -12.79
C LYS A 176 8.05 -6.70 -13.95
N TYR A 177 6.83 -7.19 -13.69
CA TYR A 177 5.80 -7.31 -14.71
C TYR A 177 5.40 -5.94 -15.28
N VAL A 178 5.22 -4.94 -14.43
CA VAL A 178 4.97 -3.56 -14.88
C VAL A 178 6.13 -3.06 -15.73
N ASP A 179 7.37 -3.26 -15.27
CA ASP A 179 8.57 -2.76 -15.96
C ASP A 179 8.82 -3.44 -17.32
N GLU A 180 8.51 -4.73 -17.44
CA GLU A 180 8.89 -5.56 -18.60
C GLU A 180 7.74 -5.87 -19.56
N ALA A 181 6.49 -5.85 -19.09
CA ALA A 181 5.34 -6.35 -19.86
C ALA A 181 4.21 -5.33 -20.07
N VAL A 182 4.16 -4.25 -19.28
CA VAL A 182 3.15 -3.21 -19.43
C VAL A 182 3.69 -2.12 -20.35
N GLU A 183 3.00 -1.89 -21.46
CA GLU A 183 3.35 -0.82 -22.39
C GLU A 183 2.78 0.51 -21.87
N VAL A 184 3.68 1.39 -21.43
CA VAL A 184 3.32 2.70 -20.86
C VAL A 184 3.60 3.78 -21.89
N GLU A 185 2.58 4.61 -22.18
CA GLU A 185 2.77 5.77 -23.04
C GLU A 185 3.59 6.85 -22.34
N ALA A 186 4.57 7.40 -23.04
CA ALA A 186 5.42 8.45 -22.51
C ALA A 186 4.62 9.75 -22.34
N VAL A 187 4.84 10.43 -21.21
CA VAL A 187 4.22 11.72 -20.92
C VAL A 187 4.64 12.75 -21.96
N THR A 188 3.66 13.45 -22.50
CA THR A 188 3.84 14.50 -23.50
C THR A 188 3.77 15.88 -22.86
N GLU A 189 4.40 16.87 -23.50
CA GLU A 189 4.31 18.28 -23.10
C GLU A 189 2.86 18.78 -23.05
N ALA A 190 2.00 18.28 -23.94
CA ALA A 190 0.61 18.67 -23.99
C ALA A 190 -0.16 18.21 -22.75
N GLU A 191 0.09 16.99 -22.26
CA GLU A 191 -0.54 16.48 -21.03
C GLU A 191 -0.06 17.24 -19.80
N ILE A 192 1.22 17.64 -19.77
CA ILE A 192 1.77 18.46 -18.69
C ILE A 192 1.09 19.83 -18.67
N ASP A 193 0.98 20.50 -19.83
CA ASP A 193 0.33 21.80 -19.95
C ASP A 193 -1.16 21.71 -19.56
N GLU A 194 -1.87 20.67 -20.00
CA GLU A 194 -3.27 20.43 -19.67
C GLU A 194 -3.47 20.18 -18.17
N TYR A 195 -2.65 19.33 -17.57
CA TYR A 195 -2.73 19.04 -16.13
C TYR A 195 -2.41 20.29 -15.30
N TYR A 196 -1.41 21.09 -15.68
CA TYR A 196 -1.11 22.35 -15.00
C TYR A 196 -2.26 23.35 -15.12
N ALA A 197 -2.92 23.45 -16.28
CA ALA A 197 -4.11 24.28 -16.45
C ALA A 197 -5.27 23.83 -15.55
N LEU A 198 -5.47 22.52 -15.37
CA LEU A 198 -6.46 21.97 -14.43
C LEU A 198 -6.13 22.35 -12.98
N LEU A 199 -4.86 22.34 -12.59
CA LEU A 199 -4.45 22.79 -11.25
C LEU A 199 -4.73 24.29 -11.08
N GLN A 200 -4.44 25.13 -12.08
CA GLN A 200 -4.72 26.58 -12.04
C GLN A 200 -6.21 26.89 -11.87
N GLN A 201 -7.09 26.03 -12.38
CA GLN A 201 -8.53 26.17 -12.15
C GLN A 201 -8.93 25.87 -10.70
N GLN A 202 -8.17 25.02 -10.00
CA GLN A 202 -8.44 24.62 -8.61
C GLN A 202 -7.77 25.55 -7.59
N SER A 203 -6.63 26.15 -7.94
CA SER A 203 -5.87 27.07 -7.09
C SER A 203 -5.26 28.20 -7.90
N GLU A 204 -5.50 29.44 -7.48
CA GLU A 204 -4.90 30.64 -8.10
C GLU A 204 -3.44 30.89 -7.64
N ASP A 205 -3.00 30.25 -6.55
CA ASP A 205 -1.66 30.44 -5.97
C ASP A 205 -0.78 29.21 -6.24
N LEU A 206 -0.47 29.00 -7.52
CA LEU A 206 0.42 27.92 -7.96
C LEU A 206 1.78 28.45 -8.37
N PRO A 207 2.87 27.74 -8.05
CA PRO A 207 4.19 28.02 -8.60
C PRO A 207 4.16 27.97 -10.13
N ALA A 208 5.14 28.62 -10.77
CA ALA A 208 5.30 28.59 -12.22
C ALA A 208 5.49 27.15 -12.72
N LEU A 209 4.96 26.83 -13.92
CA LEU A 209 5.03 25.50 -14.51
C LEU A 209 6.45 24.93 -14.48
N GLU A 210 7.47 25.74 -14.81
CA GLU A 210 8.86 25.31 -14.83
C GLU A 210 9.36 24.77 -13.49
N GLN A 211 8.78 25.21 -12.36
CA GLN A 211 9.15 24.74 -11.02
C GLN A 211 8.48 23.42 -10.65
N VAL A 212 7.32 23.13 -11.22
CA VAL A 212 6.50 21.94 -10.90
C VAL A 212 6.45 20.92 -12.04
N LYS A 213 7.04 21.24 -13.20
CA LYS A 213 6.99 20.43 -14.42
C LYS A 213 7.41 18.99 -14.18
N GLU A 214 8.52 18.80 -13.46
CA GLU A 214 9.04 17.47 -13.14
C GLU A 214 8.07 16.68 -12.24
N GLN A 215 7.50 17.34 -11.23
CA GLN A 215 6.51 16.71 -10.34
C GLN A 215 5.24 16.32 -11.10
N ILE A 216 4.77 17.18 -12.00
CA ILE A 216 3.63 16.88 -12.87
C ILE A 216 3.95 15.71 -13.79
N SER A 217 5.14 15.70 -14.40
CA SER A 217 5.58 14.61 -15.26
C SER A 217 5.61 13.27 -14.52
N MET A 218 6.19 13.24 -13.32
CA MET A 218 6.20 12.02 -12.48
C MET A 218 4.78 11.57 -12.11
N GLN A 219 3.88 12.51 -11.77
CA GLN A 219 2.50 12.18 -11.45
C GLN A 219 1.75 11.59 -12.66
N LEU A 220 1.95 12.17 -13.84
CA LEU A 220 1.35 11.68 -15.09
C LEU A 220 1.94 10.33 -15.49
N GLU A 221 3.24 10.12 -15.33
CA GLU A 221 3.89 8.83 -15.59
C GLU A 221 3.29 7.74 -14.71
N GLN A 222 3.09 8.01 -13.41
CA GLN A 222 2.44 7.06 -12.51
C GLN A 222 0.97 6.80 -12.88
N SER A 223 0.25 7.83 -13.32
CA SER A 223 -1.11 7.67 -13.85
C SER A 223 -1.13 6.78 -15.10
N ASN A 224 -0.20 6.98 -16.04
CA ASN A 224 -0.10 6.19 -17.26
C ASN A 224 0.25 4.73 -16.95
N ILE A 225 1.16 4.49 -16.00
CA ILE A 225 1.48 3.14 -15.50
C ILE A 225 0.23 2.46 -14.95
N GLN A 226 -0.53 3.15 -14.09
CA GLN A 226 -1.75 2.61 -13.49
C GLN A 226 -2.79 2.26 -14.56
N GLN A 227 -3.02 3.14 -15.52
CA GLN A 227 -3.99 2.93 -16.61
C GLN A 227 -3.57 1.78 -17.53
N ALA A 228 -2.30 1.72 -17.90
CA ALA A 228 -1.76 0.64 -18.74
C ALA A 228 -1.84 -0.71 -18.02
N PHE A 229 -1.51 -0.76 -16.73
CA PHE A 229 -1.67 -1.95 -15.91
C PHE A 229 -3.13 -2.39 -15.82
N GLN A 230 -4.06 -1.47 -15.55
CA GLN A 230 -5.49 -1.77 -15.50
C GLN A 230 -6.02 -2.30 -16.85
N THR A 231 -5.63 -1.66 -17.96
CA THR A 231 -5.97 -2.12 -19.32
C THR A 231 -5.44 -3.53 -19.57
N ARG A 232 -4.23 -3.83 -19.08
CA ARG A 232 -3.65 -5.17 -19.19
C ARG A 232 -4.44 -6.19 -18.39
N VAL A 233 -4.80 -5.88 -17.15
CA VAL A 233 -5.62 -6.75 -16.29
C VAL A 233 -6.98 -7.03 -16.94
N GLU A 234 -7.66 -6.01 -17.47
CA GLU A 234 -8.93 -6.17 -18.18
C GLU A 234 -8.81 -7.08 -19.40
N SER A 235 -7.74 -6.91 -20.18
CA SER A 235 -7.45 -7.78 -21.33
C SER A 235 -7.21 -9.23 -20.90
N LEU A 236 -6.50 -9.46 -19.80
CA LEU A 236 -6.28 -10.80 -19.26
C LEU A 236 -7.58 -11.42 -18.73
N MET A 237 -8.38 -10.64 -18.00
CA MET A 237 -9.68 -11.09 -17.48
C MET A 237 -10.65 -11.48 -18.59
N ALA A 238 -10.74 -10.70 -19.67
CA ALA A 238 -11.61 -10.99 -20.80
C ALA A 238 -11.22 -12.26 -21.57
N GLY A 239 -9.95 -12.66 -21.49
CA GLY A 239 -9.42 -13.87 -22.15
C GLY A 239 -9.34 -15.11 -21.24
N ALA A 240 -9.69 -14.98 -19.96
CA ALA A 240 -9.52 -16.04 -18.98
C ALA A 240 -10.76 -16.93 -18.82
N GLU A 241 -10.52 -18.21 -18.56
CA GLU A 241 -11.53 -19.12 -18.03
C GLU A 241 -11.46 -19.07 -16.50
N ILE A 242 -12.52 -18.57 -15.85
CA ILE A 242 -12.58 -18.37 -14.40
C ILE A 242 -13.77 -19.15 -13.84
N GLU A 243 -13.49 -20.06 -12.92
CA GLU A 243 -14.50 -20.80 -12.15
C GLU A 243 -14.35 -20.44 -10.67
N GLU A 244 -15.40 -19.85 -10.09
CA GLU A 244 -15.49 -19.59 -8.66
C GLU A 244 -16.06 -20.82 -7.95
N ARG A 245 -15.41 -21.26 -6.87
CA ARG A 245 -15.78 -22.47 -6.09
C ARG A 245 -16.34 -22.13 -4.71
N ILE A 246 -16.64 -20.86 -4.45
CA ILE A 246 -17.00 -20.29 -3.14
C ILE A 246 -18.31 -19.50 -3.14
#